data_AF-A0A7K7AXF4-F1
#
_entry.id   AF-A0A7K7AXF4-F1
#
_cell.length_a   1.000
_cell.length_b   1.000
_cell.length_c   1.000
_cell.angle_alpha   90.00
_cell.angle_beta   90.00
_cell.angle_gamma   90.00
#
_symmetry.space_group_name_H-M   'P 1'
#
loop_
_entity.id
_entity.type
_entity.pdbx_description
1 polymer ?
#
loop_
_entity_poly.entity_id
_entity_poly.type
_entity_poly.pdbx_seq_one_letter_code
_entity_poly.pdbx_strand_id
1 'polypeptide(L)'
;GAPGLPGMPGMPGKDGRDGLKGAKGEPGPKGMKGEPGSPGLPGKTGPIGPPGPRGDRGGMGPPGEPGMPGSYKQKHQSAFSVTRQTGVHPLKNVPVVFNHAITNTNNDYNTTTGKFTCKLPGLYYFVFHTS
;
A
#
# COMPACT_ATOMS: atom_id res chain seq x y z
N GLY A 1 -35.12 -113.72 -40.92
CA GLY A 1 -35.18 -112.46 -40.17
C GLY A 1 -36.61 -111.98 -40.09
N ALA A 2 -36.90 -111.18 -39.08
CA ALA A 2 -37.99 -110.22 -38.91
C ALA A 2 -38.43 -110.27 -37.44
N PRO A 3 -38.34 -109.17 -36.69
CA PRO A 3 -38.88 -109.10 -35.34
C PRO A 3 -40.38 -109.44 -35.33
N GLY A 4 -40.82 -110.05 -34.23
CA GLY A 4 -42.22 -110.42 -34.02
C GLY A 4 -43.16 -109.23 -34.13
N LEU A 5 -44.35 -109.46 -34.68
CA LEU A 5 -45.41 -108.46 -34.69
C LEU A 5 -45.74 -108.07 -33.26
N PRO A 6 -45.76 -106.78 -32.92
CA PRO A 6 -46.15 -106.35 -31.59
C PRO A 6 -47.59 -106.79 -31.29
N GLY A 7 -47.81 -107.24 -30.06
CA GLY A 7 -49.15 -107.54 -29.56
C GLY A 7 -50.04 -106.29 -29.62
N MET A 8 -51.34 -106.49 -29.85
CA MET A 8 -52.30 -105.40 -29.82
C MET A 8 -52.31 -104.74 -28.44
N PRO A 9 -52.39 -103.41 -28.36
CA PRO A 9 -52.49 -102.74 -27.08
C PRO A 9 -53.77 -103.15 -26.33
N GLY A 10 -53.68 -103.32 -25.01
CA GLY A 10 -54.84 -103.56 -24.15
C GLY A 10 -55.79 -102.35 -24.10
N MET A 11 -57.07 -102.60 -23.80
CA MET A 11 -58.04 -101.53 -23.58
C MET A 11 -57.66 -100.71 -22.33
N PRO A 12 -57.82 -99.38 -22.35
CA PRO A 12 -57.51 -98.56 -21.18
C PRO A 12 -58.37 -98.91 -19.97
N GLY A 13 -57.79 -98.83 -18.76
CA GLY A 13 -58.57 -98.91 -17.51
C GLY A 13 -59.51 -97.70 -17.36
N LYS A 14 -60.62 -97.87 -16.62
CA LYS A 14 -61.50 -96.76 -16.24
C LYS A 14 -60.82 -95.85 -15.22
N ASP A 15 -61.06 -94.56 -15.35
CA ASP A 15 -60.38 -93.51 -14.58
C ASP A 15 -60.59 -93.67 -13.06
N GLY A 16 -59.56 -93.32 -12.29
CA GLY A 16 -59.65 -93.26 -10.82
C GLY A 16 -60.57 -92.13 -10.36
N ARG A 17 -61.16 -92.24 -9.16
CA ARG A 17 -61.92 -91.13 -8.56
C ARG A 17 -60.98 -89.94 -8.33
N ASP A 18 -61.46 -88.74 -8.62
CA ASP A 18 -60.74 -87.51 -8.28
C ASP A 18 -60.37 -87.49 -6.79
N GLY A 19 -59.11 -87.16 -6.50
CA GLY A 19 -58.63 -86.98 -5.14
C GLY A 19 -59.31 -85.77 -4.48
N LEU A 20 -59.51 -85.84 -3.15
CA LEU A 20 -60.01 -84.69 -2.38
C LEU A 20 -59.10 -83.47 -2.61
N LYS A 21 -59.69 -82.31 -2.89
CA LYS A 21 -58.94 -81.07 -3.07
C LYS A 21 -58.16 -80.76 -1.78
N GLY A 22 -56.84 -80.57 -1.91
CA GLY A 22 -55.98 -80.24 -0.77
C GLY A 22 -56.44 -78.97 -0.04
N ALA A 23 -56.22 -78.93 1.28
CA ALA A 23 -56.55 -77.77 2.10
C ALA A 23 -55.84 -76.50 1.58
N LYS A 24 -56.54 -75.36 1.64
CA LYS A 24 -55.96 -74.07 1.27
C LYS A 24 -54.79 -73.77 2.20
N GLY A 25 -53.62 -73.45 1.64
CA GLY A 25 -52.46 -73.05 2.42
C GLY A 25 -52.74 -71.80 3.26
N GLU A 26 -52.14 -71.73 4.45
CA GLU A 26 -52.25 -70.55 5.31
C GLU A 26 -51.66 -69.31 4.62
N PRO A 27 -52.25 -68.12 4.80
CA PRO A 27 -51.64 -66.88 4.33
C PRO A 27 -50.24 -66.71 4.93
N GLY A 28 -49.27 -66.32 4.09
CA GLY A 28 -47.92 -66.04 4.56
C GLY A 28 -47.89 -64.89 5.58
N PRO A 29 -46.86 -64.83 6.45
CA PRO A 29 -46.74 -63.77 7.44
C PRO A 29 -46.61 -62.40 6.76
N LYS A 30 -47.18 -61.37 7.39
CA LYS A 30 -47.09 -59.98 6.94
C LYS A 30 -45.62 -59.54 6.94
N GLY A 31 -45.15 -58.95 5.84
CA GLY A 31 -43.79 -58.43 5.73
C GLY A 31 -43.47 -57.38 6.81
N MET A 32 -42.22 -57.34 7.25
CA MET A 32 -41.76 -56.36 8.24
C MET A 32 -41.83 -54.93 7.67
N LYS A 33 -42.20 -53.96 8.51
CA LYS A 33 -42.18 -52.54 8.13
C LYS A 33 -40.73 -52.12 7.86
N GLY A 34 -40.49 -51.45 6.74
CA GLY A 34 -39.17 -50.91 6.41
C GLY A 34 -38.67 -49.92 7.48
N GLU A 35 -37.34 -49.84 7.64
CA GLU A 35 -36.72 -48.92 8.60
C GLU A 35 -36.97 -47.45 8.21
N PRO A 36 -37.08 -46.54 9.19
CA PRO A 36 -37.14 -45.10 8.92
C PRO A 36 -35.90 -44.64 8.15
N GLY A 37 -36.09 -43.73 7.18
CA GLY A 37 -34.97 -43.09 6.50
C GLY A 37 -34.07 -42.32 7.46
N SER A 38 -32.77 -42.26 7.16
CA SER A 38 -31.79 -41.48 7.92
C SER A 38 -32.11 -39.98 7.91
N PRO A 39 -31.80 -39.23 8.99
CA PRO A 39 -31.92 -37.77 9.00
C PRO A 39 -31.11 -37.13 7.85
N GLY A 40 -31.63 -36.02 7.30
CA GLY A 40 -30.91 -35.24 6.30
C GLY A 40 -29.63 -34.62 6.87
N LEU A 41 -28.63 -34.40 6.00
CA LEU A 41 -27.38 -33.74 6.39
C LEU A 41 -27.63 -32.28 6.83
N PRO A 42 -26.85 -31.76 7.80
CA PRO A 42 -26.89 -30.34 8.15
C PRO A 42 -26.62 -29.44 6.94
N GLY A 43 -27.29 -28.29 6.89
CA GLY A 43 -27.04 -27.27 5.86
C GLY A 43 -25.60 -26.74 5.91
N LYS A 44 -25.08 -26.29 4.76
CA LYS A 44 -23.75 -25.68 4.69
C LYS A 44 -23.72 -24.35 5.45
N THR A 45 -22.61 -24.06 6.12
CA THR A 45 -22.33 -22.74 6.72
C THR A 45 -22.39 -21.66 5.64
N GLY A 46 -23.01 -20.52 5.96
CA GLY A 46 -23.06 -19.36 5.05
C GLY A 46 -21.67 -18.75 4.78
N PRO A 47 -21.53 -17.95 3.71
CA PRO A 47 -20.27 -17.29 3.39
C PRO A 47 -19.91 -16.22 4.43
N ILE A 48 -18.61 -15.96 4.57
CA ILE A 48 -18.09 -14.83 5.37
C ILE A 48 -18.53 -13.51 4.73
N GLY A 49 -18.95 -12.55 5.56
CA GLY A 49 -19.37 -11.21 5.10
C GLY A 49 -18.22 -10.42 4.46
N PRO A 50 -18.54 -9.39 3.65
CA PRO A 50 -17.53 -8.55 3.01
C PRO A 50 -16.72 -7.73 4.05
N PRO A 51 -15.48 -7.33 3.72
CA PRO A 51 -14.72 -6.38 4.53
C PRO A 51 -15.46 -5.04 4.70
N GLY A 52 -15.26 -4.39 5.85
CA GLY A 52 -15.81 -3.06 6.12
C GLY A 52 -15.23 -1.97 5.20
N PRO A 53 -15.91 -0.80 5.09
CA PRO A 53 -15.43 0.31 4.29
C PRO A 53 -14.11 0.90 4.84
N ARG A 54 -13.31 1.50 3.95
CA ARG A 54 -12.11 2.24 4.32
C ARG A 54 -12.50 3.50 5.10
N GLY A 55 -11.77 3.81 6.18
CA GLY A 55 -11.98 5.04 6.95
C GLY A 55 -11.66 6.31 6.15
N ASP A 56 -12.26 7.42 6.56
CA ASP A 56 -12.11 8.72 5.91
C ASP A 56 -10.67 9.27 6.00
N ARG A 57 -10.31 10.11 5.02
CA ARG A 57 -9.01 10.82 5.02
C ARG A 57 -9.01 11.87 6.13
N GLY A 58 -7.91 11.95 6.88
CA GLY A 58 -7.71 13.01 7.87
C GLY A 58 -7.80 14.41 7.26
N GLY A 59 -8.24 15.38 8.07
CA GLY A 59 -8.34 16.79 7.66
C GLY A 59 -6.99 17.43 7.31
N MET A 60 -7.04 18.53 6.57
CA MET A 60 -5.86 19.35 6.28
C MET A 60 -5.30 19.98 7.56
N GLY A 61 -3.98 20.07 7.69
CA GLY A 61 -3.33 20.76 8.81
C GLY A 61 -3.61 22.27 8.81
N PRO A 62 -3.38 22.96 9.95
CA PRO A 62 -3.56 24.41 10.04
C PRO A 62 -2.53 25.17 9.17
N PRO A 63 -2.84 26.41 8.75
CA PRO A 63 -1.87 27.30 8.13
C PRO A 63 -0.64 27.55 9.03
N GLY A 64 0.52 27.81 8.43
CA GLY A 64 1.72 28.21 9.16
C GLY A 64 1.59 29.62 9.77
N GLU A 65 2.46 29.93 10.75
CA GLU A 65 2.49 31.24 11.40
C GLU A 65 2.97 32.36 10.46
N PRO A 66 2.53 33.62 10.67
CA PRO A 66 3.05 34.78 9.94
C PRO A 66 4.55 34.98 10.14
N GLY A 67 5.25 35.47 9.11
CA GLY A 67 6.66 35.84 9.21
C GLY A 67 6.91 37.05 10.13
N MET A 68 8.11 37.14 10.69
CA MET A 68 8.50 38.26 11.57
C MET A 68 8.58 39.59 10.79
N PRO A 69 8.17 40.73 11.39
CA PRO A 69 8.33 42.06 10.78
C PRO A 69 9.81 42.41 10.49
N GLY A 70 10.06 43.07 9.36
CA GLY A 70 11.40 43.56 9.02
C GLY A 70 11.86 44.75 9.88
N SER A 71 13.14 44.77 10.27
CA SER A 71 13.76 45.86 11.04
C SER A 71 14.28 46.98 10.14
N TYR A 72 13.37 47.81 9.61
CA TYR A 72 13.74 48.94 8.73
C TYR A 72 14.12 50.24 9.49
N LYS A 73 14.05 50.24 10.84
CA LYS A 73 14.35 51.42 11.69
C LYS A 73 15.79 51.47 12.20
N GLN A 74 16.58 50.42 12.01
CA GLN A 74 17.99 50.46 12.35
C GLN A 74 18.74 51.25 11.27
N LYS A 75 19.32 52.39 11.67
CA LYS A 75 20.17 53.24 10.83
C LYS A 75 21.49 52.50 10.60
N HIS A 76 21.47 51.45 9.79
CA HIS A 76 22.64 50.68 9.48
C HIS A 76 23.56 51.49 8.55
N GLN A 77 24.58 52.12 9.12
CA GLN A 77 25.54 52.93 8.37
C GLN A 77 26.77 52.10 8.03
N SER A 78 26.72 51.32 6.95
CA SER A 78 27.91 50.66 6.40
C SER A 78 28.68 51.67 5.55
N ALA A 79 29.79 52.16 6.08
CA ALA A 79 30.67 53.13 5.42
C ALA A 79 32.11 52.95 5.89
N PHE A 80 33.05 53.11 4.96
CA PHE A 80 34.48 53.12 5.25
C PHE A 80 35.21 54.11 4.34
N SER A 81 36.33 54.63 4.83
CA SER A 81 37.30 55.42 4.07
C SER A 81 38.68 54.92 4.46
N VAL A 82 39.43 54.40 3.50
CA VAL A 82 40.73 53.76 3.71
C VAL A 82 41.76 54.33 2.74
N THR A 83 43.00 54.39 3.19
CA THR A 83 44.14 54.86 2.41
C THR A 83 45.22 53.80 2.36
N ARG A 84 46.05 53.90 1.33
CA ARG A 84 47.18 53.01 1.10
C ARG A 84 48.46 53.76 1.42
N GLN A 85 49.10 53.35 2.51
CA GLN A 85 50.35 53.94 3.00
C GLN A 85 51.49 52.93 2.79
N THR A 86 51.89 52.75 1.54
CA THR A 86 53.05 51.92 1.17
C THR A 86 53.64 52.39 -0.16
N GLY A 87 54.97 52.35 -0.26
CA GLY A 87 55.71 52.71 -1.48
C GLY A 87 55.82 51.57 -2.50
N VAL A 88 55.40 50.35 -2.15
CA VAL A 88 55.41 49.23 -3.08
C VAL A 88 54.23 49.37 -4.04
N HIS A 89 54.39 49.16 -5.35
CA HIS A 89 53.25 49.15 -6.27
C HIS A 89 52.42 47.88 -6.13
N PRO A 90 51.08 47.93 -6.29
CA PRO A 90 50.26 46.72 -6.26
C PRO A 90 50.67 45.74 -7.35
N LEU A 91 50.72 44.45 -7.00
CA LEU A 91 50.97 43.39 -7.97
C LEU A 91 49.76 43.22 -8.89
N LYS A 92 50.03 42.93 -10.17
CA LYS A 92 48.96 42.64 -11.14
C LYS A 92 48.16 41.42 -10.67
N ASN A 93 46.83 41.49 -10.80
CA ASN A 93 45.88 40.44 -10.39
C ASN A 93 45.82 40.15 -8.88
N VAL A 94 46.38 41.01 -8.02
CA VAL A 94 46.24 40.93 -6.56
C VAL A 94 45.35 42.08 -6.06
N PRO A 95 44.41 41.84 -5.12
CA PRO A 95 43.62 42.91 -4.53
C PRO A 95 44.50 44.02 -3.96
N VAL A 96 44.14 45.28 -4.25
CA VAL A 96 44.84 46.44 -3.70
C VAL A 96 44.51 46.54 -2.21
N VAL A 97 45.52 46.36 -1.37
CA VAL A 97 45.37 46.49 0.08
C VAL A 97 45.56 47.95 0.49
N PHE A 98 44.46 48.60 0.88
CA PHE A 98 44.48 49.86 1.63
C PHE A 98 44.63 49.54 3.11
N ASN A 99 45.85 49.71 3.64
CA ASN A 99 46.27 49.24 4.95
C ASN A 99 45.93 50.20 6.11
N HIS A 100 45.50 51.42 5.82
CA HIS A 100 45.23 52.44 6.83
C HIS A 100 43.76 52.87 6.76
N ALA A 101 43.01 52.75 7.86
CA ALA A 101 41.62 53.18 7.93
C ALA A 101 41.53 54.63 8.42
N ILE A 102 40.87 55.51 7.65
CA ILE A 102 40.42 56.83 8.13
C ILE A 102 39.13 56.65 8.92
N THR A 103 38.15 55.96 8.33
CA THR A 103 36.89 55.55 8.99
C THR A 103 36.58 54.11 8.61
N ASN A 104 36.18 53.28 9.58
CA ASN A 104 35.78 51.89 9.35
C ASN A 104 35.03 51.33 10.57
N THR A 105 34.05 52.07 11.09
CA THR A 105 33.43 51.82 12.41
C THR A 105 32.85 50.40 12.56
N ASN A 106 32.30 49.85 11.48
CA ASN A 106 31.68 48.52 11.49
C ASN A 106 32.65 47.40 11.11
N ASN A 107 33.91 47.71 10.78
CA ASN A 107 34.87 46.75 10.23
C ASN A 107 34.31 46.02 9.01
N ASP A 108 33.69 46.76 8.09
CA ASP A 108 33.14 46.21 6.84
C ASP A 108 34.24 46.08 5.78
N TYR A 109 35.30 46.88 5.89
CA TYR A 109 36.51 46.74 5.08
C TYR A 109 37.64 46.12 5.90
N ASN A 110 38.32 45.12 5.34
CA ASN A 110 39.44 44.42 5.96
C ASN A 110 40.77 44.97 5.42
N THR A 111 41.53 45.65 6.28
CA THR A 111 42.81 46.30 5.95
C THR A 111 43.97 45.33 5.73
N THR A 112 43.82 44.06 6.07
CA THR A 112 44.80 43.00 5.79
C THR A 112 44.59 42.40 4.41
N THR A 113 43.32 42.20 4.01
CA THR A 113 42.98 41.50 2.75
C THR A 113 42.64 42.43 1.60
N GLY A 114 42.36 43.70 1.88
CA GLY A 114 41.94 44.66 0.86
C GLY A 114 40.47 44.52 0.43
N LYS A 115 39.64 43.85 1.22
CA LYS A 115 38.27 43.47 0.83
C LYS A 115 37.21 44.14 1.69
N PHE A 116 36.17 44.62 1.03
CA PHE A 116 34.89 44.93 1.65
C PHE A 116 34.02 43.67 1.72
N THR A 117 33.39 43.43 2.88
CA THR A 117 32.42 42.34 3.09
C THR A 117 31.05 42.95 3.37
N CYS A 118 30.10 42.68 2.47
CA CYS A 118 28.72 43.10 2.62
C CYS A 118 28.05 42.34 3.76
N LYS A 119 27.78 43.01 4.89
CA LYS A 119 27.00 42.46 6.01
C LYS A 119 25.51 42.75 5.90
N LEU A 120 25.15 43.72 5.07
CA LEU A 120 23.80 44.26 4.96
C LEU A 120 23.46 44.40 3.47
N PRO A 121 22.45 43.68 2.96
CA PRO A 121 22.09 43.81 1.55
C PRO A 121 21.54 45.22 1.27
N GLY A 122 21.96 45.81 0.16
CA GLY A 122 21.54 47.15 -0.22
C GLY A 122 22.34 47.74 -1.38
N LEU A 123 22.05 49.00 -1.70
CA LEU A 123 22.81 49.79 -2.66
C LEU A 123 24.03 50.40 -1.96
N TYR A 124 25.20 50.24 -2.59
CA TYR A 124 26.47 50.76 -2.10
C TYR A 124 27.13 51.66 -3.13
N TYR A 125 27.79 52.71 -2.68
CA TYR A 125 28.58 53.61 -3.52
C TYR A 125 30.06 53.43 -3.20
N PHE A 126 30.87 53.13 -4.21
CA PHE A 126 32.31 52.99 -4.10
C PHE A 126 32.99 54.07 -4.95
N VAL A 127 33.91 54.79 -4.34
CA VAL A 127 34.74 55.80 -5.01
C VAL A 127 36.17 55.64 -4.53
N PHE A 128 37.13 55.85 -5.43
CA PHE A 128 38.55 55.84 -5.11
C PHE A 128 39.26 56.96 -5.87
N HIS A 129 40.34 57.44 -5.30
CA HIS A 129 41.24 58.42 -5.93
C HIS A 129 42.67 57.89 -5.85
N THR A 130 43.43 58.09 -6.92
CA THR A 130 44.85 57.76 -7.00
C THR A 130 45.61 58.96 -7.53
N SER A 131 46.73 59.29 -6.90
CA SER A 131 47.71 60.29 -7.37
C SER A 131 48.87 59.61 -8.09
#